data_AF-A0A9E0QUZ4-F1
#
_entry.id   AF-A0A9E0QUZ4-F1
#
_cell.length_a   1.000
_cell.length_b   1.000
_cell.length_c   1.000
_cell.angle_alpha   90.00
_cell.angle_beta   90.00
_cell.angle_gamma   90.00
#
_symmetry.space_group_name_H-M   'P 1'
#
loop_
_entity.id
_entity.type
_entity.pdbx_description
1 polymer ?
#
loop_
_entity_poly.entity_id
_entity_poly.type
_entity_poly.pdbx_seq_one_letter_code
_entity_poly.pdbx_strand_id
1 'polypeptide(L)'
;MKHTMILLILGITLGGAPAFAGHGHCPPGLAKKHNGCQPPGQAKKQGYYRIGDRINEDYIILRNPGRYGLDRNQTYYRVGDQIYRVNRETREVLDLIGAAAAVLN
;
A
#
# COMPACT_ATOMS: atom_id res chain seq x y z
N MET A 1 23.26 59.11 13.71
CA MET A 1 21.87 59.58 13.87
C MET A 1 20.97 58.48 13.31
N LYS A 2 20.24 57.74 14.17
CA LYS A 2 18.75 57.77 14.27
C LYS A 2 18.13 57.53 12.86
N HIS A 3 17.51 56.40 12.49
CA HIS A 3 16.20 55.89 12.90
C HIS A 3 16.06 54.47 12.28
N THR A 4 15.84 53.38 13.02
CA THR A 4 14.54 52.80 13.45
C THR A 4 13.46 52.66 12.37
N MET A 5 13.24 51.42 11.91
CA MET A 5 11.92 50.77 11.64
C MET A 5 12.19 49.34 11.13
N ILE A 6 12.35 48.33 11.99
CA ILE A 6 11.31 47.40 12.43
C ILE A 6 10.17 47.24 11.40
N LEU A 7 10.24 46.15 10.63
CA LEU A 7 9.06 45.46 10.13
C LEU A 7 9.16 43.98 10.54
N LEU A 8 8.48 43.67 11.65
CA LEU A 8 8.18 42.31 12.09
C LEU A 8 7.28 41.65 11.06
N ILE A 9 7.81 40.71 10.27
CA ILE A 9 6.99 39.77 9.51
C ILE A 9 6.91 38.48 10.33
N LEU A 10 5.88 38.43 11.16
CA LEU A 10 5.39 37.23 11.81
C LEU A 10 4.70 36.38 10.73
N GLY A 11 5.33 35.30 10.29
CA GLY A 11 4.92 34.56 9.09
C GLY A 11 4.87 33.04 9.27
N ILE A 12 4.03 32.59 10.20
CA ILE A 12 3.27 31.33 10.17
C ILE A 12 4.09 30.02 10.11
N THR A 13 4.19 29.38 11.26
CA THR A 13 4.57 27.98 11.44
C THR A 13 3.55 27.04 10.78
N LEU A 14 3.87 26.42 9.64
CA LEU A 14 3.17 25.20 9.20
C LEU A 14 3.86 23.97 9.82
N GLY A 15 3.71 23.83 11.13
CA GLY A 15 3.95 22.57 11.84
C GLY A 15 2.75 21.65 11.66
N GLY A 16 2.63 21.02 10.49
CA GLY A 16 1.66 19.95 10.26
C GLY A 16 2.14 18.64 10.87
N ALA A 17 2.01 18.47 12.19
CA ALA A 17 2.16 17.14 12.79
C ALA A 17 0.96 16.27 12.37
N PRO A 18 1.16 15.01 11.95
CA PRO A 18 0.05 14.10 11.73
C PRO A 18 -0.60 13.81 13.09
N ALA A 19 -1.85 14.21 13.25
CA ALA A 19 -2.67 13.80 14.38
C ALA A 19 -3.00 12.30 14.23
N PHE A 20 -2.07 11.44 14.66
CA PHE A 20 -2.42 10.08 15.03
C PHE A 20 -3.19 10.14 16.35
N ALA A 21 -4.51 10.32 16.25
CA ALA A 21 -5.42 10.02 17.33
C ALA A 21 -5.46 8.50 17.50
N GLY A 22 -4.50 7.96 18.25
CA GLY A 22 -4.72 6.72 18.96
C GLY A 22 -5.78 6.96 20.03
N HIS A 23 -6.70 5.99 20.18
CA HIS A 23 -7.45 5.57 21.38
C HIS A 23 -8.89 5.18 21.00
N GLY A 24 -9.06 3.92 20.57
CA GLY A 24 -10.27 3.12 20.85
C GLY A 24 -11.56 3.37 20.06
N HIS A 25 -11.71 4.43 19.27
CA HIS A 25 -12.95 4.66 18.50
C HIS A 25 -12.68 4.91 17.02
N CYS A 26 -13.01 3.93 16.18
CA CYS A 26 -13.17 4.19 14.75
C CYS A 26 -14.25 5.27 14.56
N PRO A 27 -14.10 6.19 13.59
CA PRO A 27 -15.12 7.18 13.29
C PRO A 27 -16.50 6.55 13.08
N PRO A 28 -17.59 7.23 13.48
CA PRO A 28 -18.95 6.76 13.20
C PRO A 28 -19.09 6.52 11.68
N GLY A 29 -19.44 5.29 11.30
CA GLY A 29 -19.50 4.82 9.90
C GLY A 29 -18.39 3.84 9.52
N LEU A 30 -17.21 3.95 10.14
CA LEU A 30 -16.07 3.05 9.90
C LEU A 30 -16.00 1.90 10.91
N ALA A 31 -16.49 2.12 12.14
CA ALA A 31 -16.59 1.10 13.18
C ALA A 31 -17.38 -0.15 12.73
N LYS A 32 -18.46 0.05 11.96
CA LYS A 32 -19.38 -1.03 11.53
C LYS A 32 -18.82 -1.91 10.41
N LYS A 33 -17.65 -1.58 9.86
CA LYS A 33 -17.02 -2.31 8.74
C LYS A 33 -16.05 -3.39 9.20
N HIS A 34 -15.76 -3.48 10.50
CA HIS A 34 -14.91 -4.51 11.12
C HIS A 34 -13.54 -4.68 10.42
N ASN A 35 -13.01 -3.61 9.83
CA ASN A 35 -11.80 -3.60 9.00
C ASN A 35 -10.67 -2.74 9.61
N GLY A 36 -10.68 -2.54 10.93
CA GLY A 36 -9.63 -1.81 11.65
C GLY A 36 -9.64 -0.29 11.40
N CYS A 37 -10.82 0.32 11.26
CA CYS A 37 -10.98 1.74 10.91
C CYS A 37 -10.33 2.11 9.55
N GLN A 38 -10.28 1.17 8.62
CA GLN A 38 -9.72 1.39 7.29
C GLN A 38 -10.79 1.99 6.35
N PRO A 39 -10.54 3.11 5.66
CA PRO A 39 -11.45 3.64 4.65
C PRO A 39 -11.84 2.58 3.61
N PRO A 40 -13.10 2.50 3.16
CA PRO A 40 -13.59 1.44 2.26
C PRO A 40 -12.89 1.38 0.90
N GLY A 41 -12.17 2.44 0.49
CA GLY A 41 -11.30 2.44 -0.70
C GLY A 41 -9.88 1.88 -0.45
N GLN A 42 -9.39 1.89 0.80
CA GLN A 42 -8.10 1.32 1.18
C GLN A 42 -8.24 -0.15 1.58
N ALA A 43 -9.39 -0.55 2.15
CA ALA A 43 -9.64 -1.94 2.55
C ALA A 43 -9.64 -2.92 1.36
N LYS A 44 -10.06 -2.48 0.17
CA LYS A 44 -10.07 -3.30 -1.05
C LYS A 44 -8.67 -3.56 -1.63
N LYS A 45 -7.64 -2.84 -1.20
CA LYS A 45 -6.27 -3.01 -1.70
C LYS A 45 -5.55 -4.23 -1.13
N GLN A 46 -6.20 -5.04 -0.30
CA GLN A 46 -5.53 -6.08 0.48
C GLN A 46 -5.22 -7.38 -0.28
N GLY A 47 -5.51 -7.47 -1.57
CA GLY A 47 -5.27 -8.72 -2.29
C GLY A 47 -6.39 -9.74 -2.09
N TYR A 48 -6.49 -10.74 -2.99
CA TYR A 48 -7.09 -12.05 -2.70
C TYR A 48 -6.34 -12.77 -1.57
N TYR A 49 -5.00 -12.66 -1.56
CA TYR A 49 -4.10 -13.25 -0.57
C TYR A 49 -3.33 -12.20 0.22
N ARG A 50 -3.05 -12.50 1.49
CA ARG A 50 -2.19 -11.73 2.40
C ARG A 50 -0.76 -12.26 2.38
N ILE A 51 0.18 -11.46 2.87
CA ILE A 51 1.57 -11.90 3.11
C ILE A 51 1.55 -13.08 4.10
N GLY A 52 2.30 -14.13 3.78
CA GLY A 52 2.33 -15.39 4.54
C GLY A 52 1.30 -16.43 4.09
N ASP A 53 0.28 -16.04 3.32
CA ASP A 53 -0.66 -17.00 2.73
C ASP A 53 0.03 -17.83 1.65
N ARG A 54 -0.48 -19.03 1.37
CA ARG A 54 0.05 -19.92 0.33
C ARG A 54 -0.94 -20.03 -0.83
N ILE A 55 -0.46 -19.76 -2.03
CA ILE A 55 -1.26 -19.87 -3.26
C ILE A 55 -1.10 -21.28 -3.82
N ASN A 56 -2.14 -22.10 -3.68
CA ASN A 56 -2.08 -23.50 -4.07
C ASN A 56 -2.62 -23.78 -5.48
N GLU A 57 -3.55 -22.97 -5.97
CA GLU A 57 -4.31 -23.18 -7.21
C GLU A 57 -4.63 -21.84 -7.91
N ASP A 58 -5.15 -21.93 -9.14
CA ASP A 58 -5.67 -20.80 -9.94
C ASP A 58 -4.73 -19.60 -10.13
N TYR A 59 -3.44 -19.89 -10.32
CA TYR A 59 -2.43 -18.88 -10.61
C TYR A 59 -1.73 -19.10 -11.96
N ILE A 60 -1.29 -17.99 -12.56
CA ILE A 60 -0.45 -17.97 -13.75
C ILE A 60 0.93 -17.48 -13.36
N ILE A 61 1.97 -18.25 -13.69
CA ILE A 61 3.36 -17.84 -13.45
C ILE A 61 3.79 -16.83 -14.50
N LEU A 62 4.28 -15.68 -14.06
CA LEU A 62 4.90 -14.69 -14.95
C LEU A 62 6.32 -15.14 -15.28
N ARG A 63 6.48 -15.80 -16.44
CA ARG A 63 7.75 -16.38 -16.89
C ARG A 63 8.82 -15.35 -17.26
N ASN A 64 8.41 -14.19 -17.75
CA ASN A 64 9.33 -13.11 -18.14
C ASN A 64 8.99 -11.81 -17.37
N PRO A 65 9.25 -11.77 -16.05
CA PRO A 65 8.91 -10.61 -15.21
C PRO A 65 9.69 -9.36 -15.63
N GLY A 66 10.91 -9.52 -16.16
CA GLY A 66 11.75 -8.40 -16.61
C GLY A 66 11.14 -7.56 -17.74
N ARG A 67 10.23 -8.12 -18.55
CA ARG A 67 9.51 -7.34 -19.58
C ARG A 67 8.64 -6.23 -18.98
N TYR A 68 8.23 -6.40 -17.73
CA TYR A 68 7.33 -5.52 -16.99
C TYR A 68 8.05 -4.71 -15.91
N GLY A 69 9.39 -4.62 -15.97
CA GLY A 69 10.20 -3.93 -14.96
C GLY A 69 10.27 -4.64 -13.60
N LEU A 70 9.84 -5.90 -13.53
CA LEU A 70 9.93 -6.71 -12.31
C LEU A 70 11.27 -7.46 -12.24
N ASP A 71 11.70 -7.81 -11.02
CA ASP A 71 12.97 -8.51 -10.78
C ASP A 71 12.96 -9.91 -11.43
N ARG A 72 13.97 -10.21 -12.25
CA ARG A 72 14.09 -11.47 -12.98
C ARG A 72 14.44 -12.67 -12.10
N ASN A 73 14.92 -12.42 -10.88
CA ASN A 73 15.32 -13.45 -9.92
C ASN A 73 14.20 -13.82 -8.95
N GLN A 74 13.06 -13.13 -9.01
CA GLN A 74 11.91 -13.35 -8.15
C GLN A 74 10.80 -14.09 -8.91
N THR A 75 9.97 -14.84 -8.18
CA THR A 75 8.82 -15.54 -8.77
C THR A 75 7.56 -14.73 -8.54
N TYR A 76 6.77 -14.56 -9.60
CA TYR A 76 5.53 -13.81 -9.55
C TYR A 76 4.35 -14.63 -10.05
N TYR A 77 3.29 -14.64 -9.27
CA TYR A 77 2.02 -15.28 -9.61
C TYR A 77 0.98 -14.22 -9.92
N ARG A 78 0.28 -14.38 -11.02
CA ARG A 78 -0.96 -13.66 -11.28
C ARG A 78 -2.13 -14.51 -10.84
N VAL A 79 -2.97 -13.97 -9.98
CA VAL A 79 -4.27 -14.53 -9.58
C VAL A 79 -5.32 -13.50 -9.94
N GLY A 80 -6.24 -13.85 -10.84
CA GLY A 80 -7.25 -12.91 -11.33
C GLY A 80 -6.63 -11.63 -11.91
N ASP A 81 -6.92 -10.50 -11.28
CA ASP A 81 -6.42 -9.17 -11.63
C ASP A 81 -5.22 -8.73 -10.78
N GLN A 82 -4.63 -9.58 -9.95
CA GLN A 82 -3.55 -9.22 -9.04
C GLN A 82 -2.27 -10.01 -9.28
N ILE A 83 -1.14 -9.35 -9.04
CA ILE A 83 0.19 -9.95 -9.11
C ILE A 83 0.81 -9.97 -7.72
N TYR A 84 1.30 -11.15 -7.35
CA TYR A 84 1.98 -11.42 -6.10
C TYR A 84 3.43 -11.79 -6.36
N ARG A 85 4.33 -11.32 -5.51
CA ARG A 85 5.65 -11.93 -5.39
C ARG A 85 5.53 -13.10 -4.42
N VAL A 86 6.07 -14.25 -4.81
CA VAL A 86 5.97 -15.48 -4.01
C VAL A 86 7.33 -16.12 -3.82
N ASN A 87 7.48 -16.85 -2.72
CA ASN A 87 8.55 -17.81 -2.58
C ASN A 87 8.28 -18.98 -3.53
N ARG A 88 9.26 -19.29 -4.40
CA ARG A 88 9.13 -20.32 -5.43
C ARG A 88 8.94 -21.73 -4.86
N GLU A 89 9.56 -22.02 -3.73
CA GLU A 89 9.58 -23.36 -3.12
C GLU A 89 8.33 -23.59 -2.28
N THR A 90 7.93 -22.60 -1.47
CA THR A 90 6.83 -22.75 -0.53
C THR A 90 5.47 -22.30 -1.09
N ARG A 91 5.46 -21.51 -2.18
CA ARG A 91 4.30 -20.80 -2.73
C ARG A 91 3.70 -19.76 -1.78
N GLU A 92 4.49 -19.33 -0.80
CA GLU A 92 4.10 -18.30 0.16
C GLU A 92 4.14 -16.92 -0.48
N VAL A 93 3.13 -16.09 -0.21
CA VAL A 93 3.07 -14.71 -0.64
C VAL A 93 4.05 -13.88 0.18
N LEU A 94 5.00 -13.28 -0.52
CA LEU A 94 6.00 -12.38 0.06
C LEU A 94 5.58 -10.92 -0.08
N ASP A 95 4.82 -10.58 -1.12
CA ASP A 95 4.34 -9.22 -1.36
C ASP A 95 3.17 -9.17 -2.36
N LEU A 96 2.36 -8.12 -2.28
CA LEU A 96 1.35 -7.76 -3.28
C LEU A 96 1.90 -6.64 -4.17
N ILE A 97 2.18 -6.96 -5.43
CA ILE A 97 2.72 -6.01 -6.40
C ILE A 97 1.62 -5.05 -6.90
N GLY A 98 0.39 -5.56 -7.05
CA GLY A 98 -0.76 -4.76 -7.42
C GLY A 98 -1.51 -5.31 -8.63
N ALA A 99 -2.25 -4.43 -9.30
CA ALA A 99 -3.14 -4.83 -10.39
C ALA A 99 -2.37 -5.25 -11.65
N ALA A 100 -2.74 -6.39 -12.24
CA ALA A 100 -2.18 -6.90 -13.47
C ALA A 100 -2.34 -5.89 -14.62
N ALA A 101 -3.47 -5.18 -14.68
CA ALA A 101 -3.70 -4.13 -15.69
C ALA A 101 -2.77 -2.92 -15.55
N ALA A 102 -2.12 -2.72 -14.40
CA ALA A 102 -1.12 -1.66 -14.24
C ALA A 102 0.28 -2.15 -14.61
N VAL A 103 0.57 -3.44 -14.37
CA VAL A 103 1.90 -4.02 -14.51
C VAL A 103 2.15 -4.63 -15.90
N LEU A 104 1.14 -5.26 -16.51
CA LEU A 104 1.29 -6.07 -17.74
C LEU A 104 1.01 -5.29 -19.04
N ASN A 105 1.21 -3.97 -19.03
CA ASN A 105 1.03 -3.12 -20.23
C ASN A 105 2.21 -3.20 -21.21
#